data_AF-A0ABD1MU58-F1
#
_entry.id   AF-A0ABD1MU58-F1
#
_cell.length_a   1.000
_cell.length_b   1.000
_cell.length_c   1.000
_cell.angle_alpha   90.00
_cell.angle_beta   90.00
_cell.angle_gamma   90.00
#
_symmetry.space_group_name_H-M   'P 1'
#
loop_
_entity.id
_entity.type
_entity.pdbx_description
1 polymer ?
#
loop_
_entity_poly.entity_id
_entity_poly.type
_entity_poly.pdbx_seq_one_letter_code
_entity_poly.pdbx_strand_id
1 'polypeptide(L)'
;MEVTARSYGVLGLTYCVPVRHVGRRFRTTLAKRKEFQDNGNTQKRPSFPLRVSKSVLARAAIGVFGLGFIDAGYSGDWSRIGVITPEIEELIKVAAFLVAPLCIFLIIFLPSEPST
;
A
#
# COMPACT_ATOMS: atom_id res chain seq x y z
N MET A 1 -32.11 26.51 -34.90
CA MET A 1 -31.57 25.14 -34.99
C MET A 1 -30.98 24.81 -33.63
N GLU A 2 -31.77 24.12 -32.81
CA GLU A 2 -31.30 23.46 -31.60
C GLU A 2 -30.61 22.15 -31.99
N VAL A 3 -29.41 21.92 -31.46
CA VAL A 3 -28.97 20.56 -31.14
C VAL A 3 -28.25 20.61 -29.80
N THR A 4 -28.90 19.96 -28.84
CA THR A 4 -28.46 19.60 -27.50
C THR A 4 -27.17 18.78 -27.56
N ALA A 5 -26.19 19.07 -26.69
CA ALA A 5 -25.10 18.12 -26.40
C ALA A 5 -24.75 18.17 -24.91
N ARG A 6 -24.58 16.97 -24.36
CA ARG A 6 -24.77 16.59 -22.95
C ARG A 6 -23.55 16.85 -22.07
N SER A 7 -23.89 17.12 -20.81
CA SER A 7 -23.08 17.05 -19.59
C SER A 7 -22.17 15.82 -19.48
N TYR A 8 -20.91 16.02 -19.05
CA TYR A 8 -20.23 15.16 -18.08
C TYR A 8 -19.32 16.03 -17.19
N GLY A 9 -19.61 16.04 -15.90
CA GLY A 9 -18.90 16.83 -14.90
C GLY A 9 -17.52 16.25 -14.59
N VAL A 10 -16.50 17.10 -14.72
CA VAL A 10 -15.17 16.85 -14.16
C VAL A 10 -15.04 17.71 -12.91
N LEU A 11 -15.24 17.09 -11.74
CA LEU A 11 -14.84 17.69 -10.46
C LEU A 11 -13.32 17.60 -10.35
N GLY A 12 -12.63 18.53 -11.03
CA GLY A 12 -11.24 18.85 -10.73
C GLY A 12 -11.20 19.59 -9.41
N LEU A 13 -10.79 18.91 -8.34
CA LEU A 13 -10.57 19.55 -7.04
C LEU A 13 -9.29 20.38 -7.11
N THR A 14 -9.43 21.61 -7.61
CA THR A 14 -8.42 22.67 -7.51
C THR A 14 -8.16 22.93 -6.02
N TYR A 15 -6.96 22.59 -5.54
CA TYR A 15 -6.52 22.94 -4.20
C TYR A 15 -6.42 24.47 -4.08
N CYS A 16 -7.47 25.12 -3.60
CA CYS A 16 -7.38 26.49 -3.12
C CYS A 16 -6.63 26.48 -1.77
N VAL A 17 -5.38 26.92 -1.77
CA VAL A 17 -4.62 27.20 -0.54
C VAL A 17 -5.20 28.45 0.12
N PRO A 18 -5.73 28.40 1.35
CA PRO A 18 -6.07 29.61 2.07
C PRO A 18 -4.78 30.24 2.62
N VAL A 19 -4.34 31.34 2.02
CA VAL A 19 -3.34 32.24 2.59
C VAL A 19 -3.92 32.85 3.87
N ARG A 20 -3.39 32.46 5.03
CA ARG A 20 -3.72 33.09 6.31
C ARG A 20 -2.46 33.72 6.91
N HIS A 21 -2.34 35.03 6.72
CA HIS A 21 -1.33 35.85 7.37
C HIS A 21 -1.77 36.15 8.81
N VAL A 22 -1.26 35.42 9.82
CA VAL A 22 -1.34 35.83 11.23
C VAL A 22 -0.10 35.34 11.99
N GLY A 23 0.72 36.29 12.44
CA GLY A 23 1.38 36.25 13.74
C GLY A 23 2.37 35.13 14.02
N ARG A 24 3.64 35.38 13.69
CA ARG A 24 4.83 34.68 14.20
C ARG A 24 4.80 34.60 15.74
N ARG A 25 4.45 33.44 16.29
CA ARG A 25 5.00 32.86 17.54
C ARG A 25 4.94 31.34 17.45
N PHE A 26 6.01 30.73 16.92
CA PHE A 26 6.30 29.31 17.17
C PHE A 26 6.53 29.15 18.68
N ARG A 27 5.49 28.79 19.42
CA ARG A 27 5.66 28.12 20.72
C ARG A 27 5.91 26.65 20.39
N THR A 28 7.17 26.25 20.39
CA THR A 28 7.53 24.84 20.47
C THR A 28 7.03 24.32 21.82
N THR A 29 5.89 23.63 21.81
CA THR A 29 5.44 22.86 22.97
C THR A 29 6.35 21.65 23.09
N LEU A 30 7.49 21.84 23.77
CA LEU A 30 8.34 20.77 24.27
C LEU A 30 7.52 19.99 25.30
N ALA A 31 7.06 18.78 24.94
CA ALA A 31 6.46 17.88 25.90
C ALA A 31 7.53 17.52 26.94
N LYS A 32 7.37 18.04 28.17
CA LYS A 32 8.26 17.76 29.30
C LYS A 32 8.22 16.26 29.57
N ARG A 33 9.25 15.54 29.13
CA ARG A 33 9.48 14.14 29.49
C ARG A 33 9.52 14.08 31.01
N LYS A 34 8.60 13.33 31.62
CA LYS A 34 8.61 13.03 33.06
C LYS A 34 9.89 12.26 33.33
N GLU A 35 10.82 12.92 34.01
CA GLU A 35 12.08 12.35 34.47
C GLU A 35 11.73 11.38 35.60
N PHE A 36 11.59 10.10 35.25
CA PHE A 36 11.47 9.03 36.24
C PHE A 36 12.89 8.57 36.53
N GLN A 37 13.35 8.94 37.72
CA GLN A 37 14.63 8.55 38.26
C GLN A 37 14.62 7.05 38.58
N ASP A 38 15.60 6.35 38.00
CA ASP A 38 16.28 5.15 38.48
C ASP A 38 15.48 3.89 38.86
N ASN A 39 15.55 2.86 38.02
CA ASN A 39 16.27 1.60 38.28
C ASN A 39 15.82 0.49 37.29
N GLY A 40 16.75 -0.19 36.63
CA GLY A 40 16.48 -1.41 35.84
C GLY A 40 16.39 -1.25 34.31
N ASN A 41 17.48 -1.63 33.62
CA ASN A 41 17.53 -2.34 32.32
C ASN A 41 16.27 -2.31 31.42
N THR A 42 15.90 -1.16 30.87
CA THR A 42 14.80 -1.07 29.90
C THR A 42 15.32 -1.05 28.46
N GLN A 43 15.47 -2.23 27.87
CA GLN A 43 15.57 -2.43 26.43
C GLN A 43 14.33 -1.78 25.79
N LYS A 44 14.51 -0.68 25.05
CA LYS A 44 13.44 -0.05 24.26
C LYS A 44 13.01 -1.02 23.15
N ARG A 45 12.08 -1.92 23.45
CA ARG A 45 11.39 -2.72 22.43
C ARG A 45 10.47 -1.78 21.66
N PRO A 46 10.52 -1.76 20.31
CA PRO A 46 9.51 -1.04 19.53
C PRO A 46 8.16 -1.68 19.84
N SER A 47 7.30 -0.95 20.54
CA SER A 47 6.00 -1.41 21.03
C SER A 47 4.96 -1.32 19.91
N PHE A 48 5.09 -2.21 18.93
CA PHE A 48 3.96 -2.67 18.16
C PHE A 48 3.89 -4.19 18.35
N PRO A 49 3.15 -4.70 19.35
CA PRO A 49 2.90 -6.12 19.48
C PRO A 49 1.86 -6.53 18.42
N LEU A 50 2.19 -6.37 17.13
CA LEU A 50 1.40 -6.91 16.04
C LEU A 50 1.65 -8.42 16.00
N ARG A 51 1.00 -9.13 16.92
CA ARG A 51 1.00 -10.58 16.99
C ARG A 51 0.05 -11.10 15.91
N VAL A 52 0.50 -11.06 14.67
CA VAL A 52 -0.23 -11.61 13.53
C VAL A 52 0.05 -13.11 13.45
N SER A 53 -0.95 -13.93 13.15
CA SER A 53 -0.70 -15.37 12.95
C SER A 53 0.13 -15.59 11.70
N LYS A 54 1.00 -16.61 11.70
CA LYS A 54 1.83 -16.95 10.54
C LYS A 54 0.98 -17.21 9.29
N SER A 55 -0.20 -17.82 9.48
CA SER A 55 -1.16 -18.06 8.40
C SER A 55 -1.68 -16.78 7.75
N VAL A 56 -1.98 -15.74 8.53
CA VAL A 56 -2.41 -14.44 7.98
C VAL A 56 -1.26 -13.75 7.25
N LEU A 57 -0.05 -13.80 7.80
CA LEU A 57 1.13 -13.27 7.13
C LEU A 57 1.41 -14.00 5.80
N ALA A 58 1.26 -15.33 5.77
CA ALA A 58 1.43 -16.12 4.56
C ALA A 58 0.36 -15.78 3.52
N ARG A 59 -0.92 -15.69 3.89
CA ARG A 59 -1.99 -15.27 2.98
C ARG A 59 -1.76 -13.86 2.43
N ALA A 60 -1.30 -12.93 3.28
CA ALA A 60 -0.95 -11.58 2.87
C ALA A 60 0.22 -11.58 1.88
N ALA A 61 1.28 -12.34 2.16
CA ALA A 61 2.43 -12.47 1.26
C ALA A 61 2.03 -13.06 -0.10
N ILE A 62 1.20 -14.11 -0.12
CA ILE A 62 0.67 -14.71 -1.35
C ILE A 62 -0.19 -13.70 -2.12
N GLY A 63 -1.03 -12.94 -1.42
CA GLY A 63 -1.89 -11.92 -2.02
C GLY A 63 -1.10 -10.78 -2.65
N VAL A 64 -0.11 -10.23 -1.93
CA VAL A 64 0.77 -9.18 -2.44
C VAL A 64 1.61 -9.69 -3.61
N PHE A 65 2.09 -10.94 -3.54
CA PHE A 65 2.81 -11.58 -4.64
C PHE A 65 1.95 -11.69 -5.90
N GLY A 66 0.72 -12.21 -5.78
CA GLY A 66 -0.21 -12.34 -6.91
C GLY A 66 -0.61 -10.97 -7.48
N LEU A 67 -0.88 -9.99 -6.62
CA LEU A 67 -1.20 -8.62 -7.03
C LEU A 67 -0.03 -7.96 -7.76
N GLY A 68 1.21 -8.18 -7.29
CA GLY A 68 2.42 -7.69 -7.95
C GLY A 68 2.62 -8.28 -9.34
N PHE A 69 2.21 -9.53 -9.57
CA PHE A 69 2.22 -10.13 -10.90
C PHE A 69 1.22 -9.46 -11.86
N ILE A 70 0.03 -9.11 -11.37
CA ILE A 70 -0.97 -8.37 -12.16
C ILE A 70 -0.46 -6.96 -12.47
N ASP A 71 0.06 -6.27 -11.46
CA ASP A 71 0.62 -4.92 -11.59
C ASP A 71 1.80 -4.92 -12.58
N ALA A 72 2.71 -5.88 -12.48
CA ALA A 72 3.85 -6.01 -13.39
C ALA A 72 3.41 -6.37 -14.83
N GLY A 73 2.42 -7.25 -14.99
CA GLY A 73 1.92 -7.64 -16.31
C GLY A 73 1.13 -6.53 -17.01
N TYR A 74 0.29 -5.79 -16.28
CA TYR A 74 -0.66 -4.84 -16.88
C TYR A 74 -0.25 -3.37 -16.79
N SER A 75 0.85 -3.03 -16.11
CA SER A 75 1.34 -1.65 -16.08
C SER A 75 1.77 -1.11 -17.44
N GLY A 76 2.19 -1.97 -18.39
CA GLY A 76 2.54 -1.57 -19.77
C GLY A 76 3.78 -0.66 -19.91
N ASP A 77 4.28 -0.10 -18.81
CA ASP A 77 5.39 0.85 -18.80
C ASP A 77 6.76 0.18 -18.59
N TRP A 78 6.80 -1.12 -18.28
CA TRP A 78 8.04 -1.84 -18.00
C TRP A 78 8.92 -2.01 -19.24
N SER A 79 8.32 -2.28 -20.41
CA SER A 79 9.05 -2.26 -21.68
C SER A 79 9.43 -0.84 -22.11
N ARG A 80 8.60 0.15 -21.77
CA ARG A 80 8.81 1.56 -22.11
C ARG A 80 9.96 2.21 -21.33
N ILE A 81 10.17 1.80 -20.08
CA ILE A 81 11.34 2.19 -19.26
C ILE A 81 12.60 1.43 -19.71
N GLY A 82 12.45 0.34 -20.46
CA GLY A 82 13.56 -0.48 -20.96
C GLY A 82 14.13 -1.45 -19.91
N VAL A 83 13.38 -1.73 -18.84
CA VAL A 83 13.79 -2.71 -17.80
C VAL A 83 13.64 -4.14 -18.31
N ILE A 84 12.63 -4.40 -19.15
CA ILE A 84 12.35 -5.70 -19.77
C ILE A 84 12.02 -5.52 -21.25
N THR A 85 12.15 -6.59 -22.05
CA THR A 85 11.75 -6.54 -23.47
C THR A 85 10.23 -6.70 -23.61
N PRO A 86 9.64 -6.24 -24.73
CA PRO A 86 8.21 -6.42 -24.98
C PRO A 86 7.76 -7.88 -24.96
N GLU A 87 8.62 -8.82 -25.38
CA GLU A 87 8.25 -10.25 -25.35
C GLU A 87 8.08 -10.75 -23.90
N ILE A 88 8.92 -10.28 -22.99
CA ILE A 88 8.84 -10.62 -21.56
C ILE A 88 7.59 -9.99 -20.94
N GLU A 89 7.22 -8.76 -21.34
CA GLU A 89 5.99 -8.12 -20.87
C GLU A 89 4.75 -8.96 -21.22
N GLU A 90 4.64 -9.42 -22.46
CA GLU A 90 3.56 -10.30 -22.89
C GLU A 90 3.58 -11.65 -22.15
N LEU A 91 4.77 -12.20 -21.88
CA LEU A 91 4.92 -13.41 -21.09
C LEU A 91 4.44 -13.22 -19.64
N ILE A 92 4.71 -12.07 -19.03
CA ILE A 92 4.24 -11.74 -17.67
C ILE A 92 2.72 -11.55 -17.66
N LYS A 93 2.13 -10.92 -18.69
CA LYS A 93 0.65 -10.83 -18.83
C LYS A 93 0.01 -12.20 -18.86
N VAL A 94 0.55 -13.12 -19.66
CA VAL A 94 0.06 -14.51 -19.75
C VAL A 94 0.29 -15.24 -18.43
N ALA A 95 1.46 -15.07 -17.79
CA ALA A 95 1.75 -15.66 -16.50
C ALA A 95 0.77 -15.15 -15.42
N ALA A 96 0.33 -13.89 -15.46
CA ALA A 96 -0.65 -13.36 -14.52
C ALA A 96 -2.00 -14.11 -14.58
N PHE A 97 -2.42 -14.60 -15.76
CA PHE A 97 -3.61 -15.45 -15.90
C PHE A 97 -3.50 -16.79 -15.17
N LEU A 98 -2.29 -17.30 -14.97
CA LEU A 98 -2.04 -18.54 -14.22
C LEU A 98 -1.78 -18.25 -12.73
N VAL A 99 -0.92 -17.27 -12.45
CA VAL A 99 -0.45 -16.94 -11.11
C VAL A 99 -1.57 -16.35 -10.25
N ALA A 100 -2.38 -15.45 -10.79
CA ALA A 100 -3.47 -14.83 -10.03
C ALA A 100 -4.50 -15.85 -9.49
N PRO A 101 -5.10 -16.74 -10.30
CA PRO A 101 -6.01 -17.76 -9.77
C PRO A 101 -5.31 -18.76 -8.86
N LEU A 102 -4.05 -19.09 -9.11
CA LEU A 102 -3.26 -19.93 -8.20
C LEU A 102 -3.07 -19.27 -6.83
N CYS A 103 -2.74 -17.98 -6.78
CA CYS A 103 -2.62 -17.23 -5.54
C CYS A 103 -3.96 -17.17 -4.77
N ILE A 104 -5.07 -16.93 -5.47
CA ILE A 104 -6.41 -16.94 -4.87
C ILE A 104 -6.72 -18.32 -4.29
N PHE A 105 -6.46 -19.39 -5.06
CA PHE A 105 -6.60 -20.76 -4.60
C PHE A 105 -5.79 -21.00 -3.33
N LEU A 106 -4.50 -20.66 -3.33
CA LEU A 106 -3.63 -20.84 -2.16
C LEU A 106 -4.16 -20.05 -0.95
N ILE A 107 -4.62 -18.82 -1.11
CA ILE A 107 -5.18 -18.03 0.01
C ILE A 107 -6.39 -18.73 0.64
N ILE A 108 -7.29 -19.29 -0.18
CA ILE A 108 -8.51 -19.98 0.29
C ILE A 108 -8.17 -21.31 0.97
N PHE A 109 -7.26 -22.08 0.39
CA PHE A 109 -6.95 -23.44 0.83
C PHE A 109 -5.83 -23.51 1.89
N LEU A 110 -5.09 -22.42 2.12
CA LEU A 110 -4.03 -22.42 3.13
C LEU A 110 -4.65 -22.59 4.53
N PRO A 111 -4.24 -23.60 5.31
CA PRO A 111 -4.77 -23.82 6.65
C PRO A 111 -4.40 -22.66 7.58
N SER A 112 -5.35 -22.26 8.43
CA SER A 112 -5.09 -21.34 9.53
C SER A 112 -4.40 -22.10 10.65
N GLU A 113 -3.38 -21.49 11.28
CA GLU A 113 -2.82 -22.09 12.50
C GLU A 113 -3.87 -22.03 13.63
N PRO A 114 -4.02 -23.09 14.45
CA PRO A 114 -4.90 -23.06 15.59
C PRO A 114 -4.36 -22.02 16.60
N SER A 115 -5.21 -21.09 17.00
CA SER A 115 -4.88 -20.16 18.09
C SER A 115 -4.83 -20.93 19.41
N THR A 116 -3.63 -21.35 19.83
CA THR A 116 -3.32 -21.79 21.20
C THR A 116 -3.32 -20.62 22.17
#